data_AF-A0A842I1F0-F1
#
_entry.id   AF-A0A842I1F0-F1
#
_cell.length_a   1.000
_cell.length_b   1.000
_cell.length_c   1.000
_cell.angle_alpha   90.00
_cell.angle_beta   90.00
_cell.angle_gamma   90.00
#
_symmetry.space_group_name_H-M   'P 1'
#
loop_
_entity.id
_entity.type
_entity.pdbx_description
1 polymer ?
#
loop_
_entity_poly.entity_id
_entity_poly.type
_entity_poly.pdbx_seq_one_letter_code
_entity_poly.pdbx_strand_id
1 'polypeptide(L)'
;MIAGFAIVALWAFAEAILWFIVADVPISYLAVRYGWKTATVAALIAALAAVPGGIFLYCWAQHDGAGVAALLEALPAIDAAMIAEAERAYRAEGFAAMLAGSFGGMPYKLYALAAGNAGSPLLGFALASFAARVPRFLIIGIGTAIAGRIAARWLSLRGRLAVLGLSWALFYTWYFATMPG
;
A
#
# COMPACT_ATOMS: atom_id res chain seq x y z
N MET A 1 19.97 -7.41 -7.20
CA MET A 1 19.32 -6.98 -5.94
C MET A 1 18.96 -5.50 -5.97
N ILE A 2 19.89 -4.59 -6.32
CA ILE A 2 19.64 -3.13 -6.42
C ILE A 2 18.40 -2.82 -7.29
N ALA A 3 18.31 -3.38 -8.50
CA ALA A 3 17.14 -3.19 -9.37
C ALA A 3 15.82 -3.63 -8.73
N GLY A 4 15.82 -4.68 -7.89
CA GLY A 4 14.62 -5.15 -7.20
C GLY A 4 14.12 -4.14 -6.16
N PHE A 5 15.04 -3.54 -5.39
CA PHE A 5 14.69 -2.49 -4.44
C PHE A 5 14.25 -1.20 -5.12
N ALA A 6 14.85 -0.86 -6.27
CA ALA A 6 14.40 0.27 -7.08
C ALA A 6 12.96 0.07 -7.58
N ILE A 7 12.63 -1.14 -8.06
CA ILE A 7 11.25 -1.49 -8.44
C ILE A 7 10.31 -1.32 -7.26
N VAL A 8 10.66 -1.86 -6.08
CA VAL A 8 9.83 -1.72 -4.87
C VAL A 8 9.61 -0.25 -4.50
N ALA A 9 10.66 0.58 -4.55
CA ALA A 9 10.57 2.00 -4.22
C ALA A 9 9.66 2.75 -5.20
N LEU A 10 9.89 2.58 -6.51
CA LEU A 10 9.10 3.22 -7.56
C LEU A 10 7.64 2.77 -7.52
N TRP A 11 7.41 1.47 -7.26
CA TRP A 11 6.08 0.90 -7.15
C TRP A 11 5.32 1.47 -5.96
N ALA A 12 5.94 1.53 -4.78
CA ALA A 12 5.32 2.06 -3.57
C ALA A 12 5.06 3.56 -3.65
N PHE A 13 5.96 4.32 -4.29
CA PHE A 13 5.73 5.72 -4.61
C PHE A 13 4.54 5.90 -5.55
N ALA A 14 4.49 5.14 -6.65
CA ALA A 14 3.41 5.20 -7.61
C ALA A 14 2.07 4.78 -6.98
N GLU A 15 2.05 3.73 -6.15
CA GLU A 15 0.89 3.25 -5.39
C GLU A 15 0.35 4.32 -4.46
N ALA A 16 1.24 5.05 -3.77
CA ALA A 16 0.85 6.13 -2.89
C ALA A 16 0.10 7.26 -3.60
N ILE A 17 0.25 7.40 -4.93
CA ILE A 17 -0.39 8.43 -5.74
C ILE A 17 -1.51 7.81 -6.59
N LEU A 18 -1.17 7.07 -7.65
CA LEU A 18 -2.08 6.70 -8.75
C LEU A 18 -2.26 5.18 -8.88
N TRP A 19 -1.21 4.41 -8.60
CA TRP A 19 -1.18 2.99 -8.91
C TRP A 19 -2.13 2.23 -7.98
N PHE A 20 -2.91 1.31 -8.55
CA PHE A 20 -3.96 0.55 -7.84
C PHE A 20 -3.48 -0.84 -7.38
N ILE A 21 -2.29 -1.28 -7.82
CA ILE A 21 -1.69 -2.54 -7.39
C ILE A 21 -0.75 -2.26 -6.22
N VAL A 22 -0.98 -2.92 -5.09
CA VAL A 22 -0.24 -2.71 -3.84
C VAL A 22 1.23 -3.11 -3.93
N ALA A 23 2.11 -2.38 -3.23
CA ALA A 23 3.56 -2.66 -3.16
C ALA A 23 3.88 -4.01 -2.49
N ASP A 24 2.90 -4.61 -1.83
CA ASP A 24 2.95 -5.99 -1.34
C ASP A 24 3.37 -6.99 -2.45
N VAL A 25 3.05 -6.72 -3.72
CA VAL A 25 3.40 -7.57 -4.87
C VAL A 25 4.92 -7.69 -5.08
N PRO A 26 5.67 -6.60 -5.36
CA PRO A 26 7.12 -6.70 -5.52
C PRO A 26 7.84 -7.08 -4.21
N ILE A 27 7.31 -6.72 -3.03
CA ILE A 27 7.87 -7.16 -1.74
C ILE A 27 7.79 -8.68 -1.59
N SER A 28 6.60 -9.27 -1.82
CA SER A 28 6.36 -10.71 -1.72
C SER A 28 7.19 -11.49 -2.76
N TYR A 29 7.40 -10.93 -3.95
CA TYR A 29 8.31 -11.50 -4.95
C TYR A 29 9.75 -11.62 -4.43
N LEU A 30 10.30 -10.52 -3.87
CA LEU A 30 11.64 -10.54 -3.28
C LEU A 30 11.71 -11.48 -2.07
N ALA A 31 10.64 -11.58 -1.30
CA ALA A 31 10.53 -12.49 -0.17
C ALA A 31 10.67 -13.96 -0.58
N VAL A 32 9.97 -14.40 -1.63
CA VAL A 32 10.08 -15.79 -2.12
C VAL A 32 11.46 -16.08 -2.68
N ARG A 33 12.06 -15.10 -3.38
CA ARG A 33 13.33 -15.29 -4.11
C ARG A 33 14.56 -15.21 -3.22
N TYR A 34 14.55 -14.32 -2.22
CA TYR A 34 15.73 -13.98 -1.43
C TYR A 34 15.54 -14.12 0.09
N GLY A 35 14.31 -14.41 0.55
CA GLY A 35 14.00 -14.69 1.94
C GLY A 35 13.66 -13.45 2.79
N TRP A 36 13.47 -13.68 4.08
CA TRP A 36 12.87 -12.70 4.99
C TRP A 36 13.72 -11.44 5.20
N LYS A 37 15.06 -11.56 5.23
CA LYS A 37 15.95 -10.38 5.40
C LYS A 37 15.77 -9.38 4.26
N THR A 38 15.73 -9.87 3.03
CA THR A 38 15.48 -9.04 1.85
C THR A 38 14.06 -8.49 1.85
N ALA A 39 13.08 -9.29 2.29
CA ALA A 39 11.70 -8.83 2.44
C ALA A 39 11.56 -7.68 3.44
N THR A 40 12.24 -7.76 4.59
CA THR A 40 12.27 -6.69 5.60
C THR A 40 12.85 -5.40 5.03
N VAL A 41 13.99 -5.48 4.34
CA VAL A 41 14.60 -4.30 3.70
C VAL A 41 13.68 -3.73 2.62
N ALA A 42 13.06 -4.58 1.80
CA ALA A 42 12.11 -4.16 0.78
C ALA A 42 10.88 -3.45 1.40
N ALA A 43 10.33 -3.98 2.49
CA ALA A 43 9.21 -3.37 3.22
C ALA A 43 9.54 -1.96 3.75
N LEU A 44 10.73 -1.80 4.34
CA LEU A 44 11.19 -0.49 4.84
C LEU A 44 11.41 0.50 3.69
N ILE A 45 12.02 0.06 2.58
CA ILE A 45 12.21 0.87 1.38
C ILE A 45 10.85 1.29 0.80
N ALA A 46 9.90 0.36 0.69
CA ALA A 46 8.56 0.65 0.21
C ALA A 46 7.86 1.69 1.09
N ALA A 47 7.90 1.52 2.42
CA ALA A 47 7.30 2.45 3.35
C ALA A 47 7.92 3.85 3.24
N LEU A 48 9.26 3.95 3.17
CA LEU A 48 9.95 5.24 2.98
C LEU A 48 9.63 5.88 1.63
N ALA A 49 9.61 5.11 0.55
CA ALA A 49 9.35 5.62 -0.79
C ALA A 49 7.88 6.05 -0.99
N ALA A 50 6.95 5.45 -0.25
CA ALA A 50 5.54 5.80 -0.30
C ALA A 50 5.20 7.11 0.43
N VAL A 51 6.04 7.55 1.38
CA VAL A 51 5.86 8.82 2.11
C VAL A 51 5.84 10.04 1.17
N PRO A 52 6.83 10.28 0.29
CA PRO A 52 6.80 11.44 -0.60
C PRO A 52 5.60 11.45 -1.55
N GLY A 53 5.15 10.27 -2.03
CA GLY A 53 3.93 10.19 -2.84
C GLY A 53 2.67 10.56 -2.05
N GLY A 54 2.59 10.13 -0.79
CA GLY A 54 1.53 10.56 0.12
C GLY A 54 1.58 12.05 0.46
N ILE A 55 2.78 12.60 0.69
CA ILE A 55 2.99 14.03 0.94
C ILE A 55 2.55 14.84 -0.27
N PHE A 56 2.83 14.38 -1.50
CA PHE A 56 2.36 15.03 -2.71
C PHE A 56 0.83 15.18 -2.74
N LEU A 57 0.09 14.09 -2.51
CA LEU A 57 -1.38 14.14 -2.43
C LEU A 57 -1.88 15.01 -1.29
N TYR A 58 -1.26 14.91 -0.11
CA TYR A 58 -1.57 15.75 1.05
C TYR A 58 -1.40 17.24 0.76
N CYS A 59 -0.29 17.64 0.13
CA CYS A 59 -0.03 19.03 -0.22
C CYS A 59 -0.98 19.54 -1.31
N TRP A 60 -1.32 18.70 -2.29
CA TRP A 60 -2.32 19.04 -3.30
C TRP A 60 -3.70 19.21 -2.65
N ALA A 61 -4.12 18.30 -1.78
CA ALA A 61 -5.41 18.36 -1.10
C ALA A 61 -5.59 19.64 -0.25
N GLN A 62 -4.52 20.17 0.35
CA GLN A 62 -4.58 21.45 1.05
C GLN A 62 -4.97 22.65 0.15
N HIS A 63 -4.69 22.55 -1.16
CA HIS A 63 -5.00 23.61 -2.13
C HIS A 63 -6.27 23.31 -2.92
N ASP A 64 -6.46 22.04 -3.30
CA ASP A 64 -7.54 21.58 -4.16
C ASP A 64 -7.92 20.12 -3.79
N GLY A 65 -8.60 19.99 -2.66
CA GLY A 65 -9.14 18.69 -2.20
C GLY A 65 -10.14 18.07 -3.19
N ALA A 66 -10.91 18.90 -3.90
CA ALA A 66 -11.88 18.43 -4.89
C ALA A 66 -11.19 17.79 -6.10
N GLY A 67 -10.12 18.40 -6.62
CA GLY A 67 -9.31 17.82 -7.70
C GLY A 67 -8.64 16.51 -7.31
N VAL A 68 -8.12 16.41 -6.08
CA VAL A 68 -7.59 15.14 -5.56
C VAL A 68 -8.69 14.08 -5.41
N ALA A 69 -9.86 14.43 -4.87
CA ALA A 69 -10.98 13.50 -4.76
C ALA A 69 -11.41 12.97 -6.14
N ALA A 70 -11.55 13.85 -7.14
CA ALA A 70 -11.89 13.47 -8.51
C ALA A 70 -10.81 12.56 -9.15
N LEU A 71 -9.53 12.84 -8.90
CA LEU A 71 -8.45 11.95 -9.33
C LEU A 71 -8.56 10.56 -8.69
N LEU A 72 -8.84 10.50 -7.39
CA LEU A 72 -8.92 9.25 -6.65
C LEU A 72 -10.15 8.43 -7.04
N GLU A 73 -11.30 9.07 -7.26
CA GLU A 73 -12.54 8.44 -7.73
C GLU A 73 -12.41 7.90 -9.17
N ALA A 74 -11.52 8.47 -9.99
CA ALA A 74 -11.20 7.91 -11.30
C ALA A 74 -10.33 6.63 -11.25
N LEU A 75 -9.81 6.26 -10.07
CA LEU A 75 -9.03 5.03 -9.90
C LEU A 75 -9.94 3.83 -9.69
N PRO A 76 -9.56 2.64 -10.20
CA PRO A 76 -10.32 1.42 -9.96
C PRO A 76 -10.53 1.14 -8.47
N ALA A 77 -11.72 0.67 -8.11
CA ALA A 77 -12.08 0.27 -6.73
C ALA A 77 -12.01 1.41 -5.69
N ILE A 78 -12.30 2.65 -6.12
CA ILE A 78 -12.49 3.81 -5.25
C ILE A 78 -13.74 4.53 -5.70
N ASP A 79 -14.71 4.71 -4.79
CA ASP A 79 -15.89 5.52 -5.01
C ASP A 79 -15.99 6.70 -4.02
N ALA A 80 -16.94 7.60 -4.27
CA ALA A 80 -17.20 8.74 -3.39
C ALA A 80 -17.56 8.33 -1.95
N ALA A 81 -18.22 7.17 -1.76
CA ALA A 81 -18.60 6.68 -0.44
C ALA A 81 -17.37 6.27 0.38
N MET A 82 -16.40 5.59 -0.23
CA MET A 82 -15.12 5.24 0.38
C MET A 82 -14.30 6.49 0.74
N ILE A 83 -14.29 7.50 -0.12
CA ILE A 83 -13.62 8.79 0.16
C ILE A 83 -14.26 9.44 1.39
N ALA A 84 -15.59 9.56 1.41
CA ALA A 84 -16.31 10.14 2.54
C ALA A 84 -16.07 9.34 3.83
N GLU A 85 -16.01 8.01 3.75
CA GLU A 85 -15.71 7.15 4.89
C GLU A 85 -14.31 7.41 5.46
N ALA A 86 -13.29 7.48 4.59
CA ALA A 86 -11.94 7.78 5.00
C ALA A 86 -11.84 9.12 5.71
N GLU A 87 -12.52 10.14 5.19
CA GLU A 87 -12.57 11.45 5.83
C GLU A 87 -13.30 11.43 7.17
N ARG A 88 -14.43 10.71 7.29
CA ARG A 88 -15.15 10.55 8.57
C ARG A 88 -14.27 9.87 9.61
N ALA A 89 -13.65 8.74 9.25
CA ALA A 89 -12.75 8.00 10.13
C ALA A 89 -11.56 8.86 10.56
N TYR A 90 -10.95 9.59 9.61
CA TYR A 90 -9.83 10.49 9.91
C TYR A 90 -10.24 11.66 10.81
N ARG A 91 -11.43 12.24 10.64
CA ARG A 91 -11.94 13.28 11.56
C ARG A 91 -12.17 12.76 12.98
N ALA A 92 -12.54 11.49 13.12
CA ALA A 92 -12.80 10.88 14.42
C ALA A 92 -11.51 10.46 15.15
N GLU A 93 -10.57 9.84 14.44
CA GLU A 93 -9.41 9.18 15.06
C GLU A 93 -8.04 9.70 14.56
N GLY A 94 -8.03 10.63 13.61
CA GLY A 94 -6.83 11.22 13.03
C GLY A 94 -5.89 10.17 12.44
N PHE A 95 -4.62 10.24 12.83
CA PHE A 95 -3.59 9.32 12.36
C PHE A 95 -3.81 7.85 12.77
N ALA A 96 -4.63 7.58 13.81
CA ALA A 96 -4.96 6.21 14.18
C ALA A 96 -5.86 5.54 13.12
N ALA A 97 -6.76 6.29 12.48
CA ALA A 97 -7.58 5.80 11.37
C ALA A 97 -6.71 5.30 10.21
N MET A 98 -5.57 5.96 9.94
CA MET A 98 -4.65 5.55 8.88
C MET A 98 -4.07 4.15 9.13
N LEU A 99 -3.70 3.87 10.40
CA LEU A 99 -3.17 2.58 10.79
C LEU A 99 -4.24 1.49 10.71
N ALA A 100 -5.45 1.77 11.21
CA ALA A 100 -6.58 0.84 11.12
C ALA A 100 -6.96 0.55 9.65
N GLY A 101 -7.04 1.61 8.82
CA GLY A 101 -7.38 1.52 7.41
C GLY A 101 -6.40 0.68 6.58
N SER A 102 -5.11 0.68 6.96
CA SER A 102 -4.07 -0.16 6.33
C SER A 102 -4.43 -1.66 6.32
N PHE A 103 -5.17 -2.10 7.34
CA PHE A 103 -5.67 -3.47 7.48
C PHE A 103 -7.13 -3.65 7.07
N GLY A 104 -7.92 -2.58 7.07
CA GLY A 104 -9.36 -2.60 6.72
C GLY A 104 -9.67 -2.61 5.22
N GLY A 105 -8.66 -2.69 4.36
CA GLY A 105 -8.84 -2.65 2.90
C GLY A 105 -9.02 -1.24 2.33
N MET A 106 -8.92 -0.21 3.15
CA MET A 106 -9.02 1.17 2.69
C MET A 106 -7.70 1.64 2.07
N PRO A 107 -7.70 2.19 0.84
CA PRO A 107 -6.49 2.71 0.23
C PRO A 107 -5.90 3.85 1.05
N TYR A 108 -4.62 3.76 1.39
CA TYR A 108 -3.90 4.79 2.15
C TYR A 108 -4.10 6.20 1.57
N LYS A 109 -4.16 6.33 0.24
CA LYS A 109 -4.23 7.61 -0.48
C LYS A 109 -5.49 8.42 -0.11
N LEU A 110 -6.56 7.76 0.34
CA LEU A 110 -7.75 8.43 0.85
C LEU A 110 -7.45 9.20 2.15
N TYR A 111 -6.57 8.67 2.99
CA TYR A 111 -6.13 9.36 4.21
C TYR A 111 -5.14 10.48 3.94
N ALA A 112 -4.40 10.43 2.82
CA ALA A 112 -3.58 11.57 2.38
C ALA A 112 -4.46 12.77 2.02
N LEU A 113 -5.54 12.52 1.28
CA LEU A 113 -6.59 13.51 1.00
C LEU A 113 -7.22 14.03 2.30
N ALA A 114 -7.70 13.13 3.17
CA ALA A 114 -8.36 13.52 4.42
C ALA A 114 -7.46 14.36 5.34
N ALA A 115 -6.18 13.97 5.48
CA ALA A 115 -5.21 14.71 6.27
C ALA A 115 -4.93 16.11 5.69
N GLY A 116 -4.84 16.20 4.35
CA GLY A 116 -4.64 17.47 3.65
C GLY A 116 -5.84 18.41 3.81
N ASN A 117 -7.06 17.90 3.59
CA ASN A 117 -8.30 18.65 3.80
C ASN A 117 -8.45 19.12 5.25
N ALA A 118 -8.01 18.31 6.22
CA ALA A 118 -8.04 18.66 7.63
C ALA A 118 -6.90 19.61 8.08
N GLY A 119 -5.96 19.97 7.20
CA GLY A 119 -4.80 20.81 7.55
C GLY A 119 -3.91 20.19 8.64
N SER A 120 -3.81 18.86 8.68
CA SER A 120 -3.07 18.15 9.73
C SER A 120 -1.56 18.42 9.65
N PRO A 121 -0.80 18.46 10.77
CA PRO A 121 0.63 18.75 10.70
C PRO A 121 1.39 17.80 9.76
N LEU A 122 2.08 18.36 8.76
CA LEU A 122 2.78 17.60 7.71
C LEU A 122 3.73 16.53 8.27
N LEU A 123 4.51 16.88 9.31
CA LEU A 123 5.43 15.93 9.94
C LEU A 123 4.67 14.78 10.61
N GLY A 124 3.54 15.07 11.27
CA GLY A 124 2.68 14.07 11.87
C GLY A 124 2.14 13.11 10.81
N PHE A 125 1.67 13.66 9.68
CA PHE A 125 1.22 12.87 8.54
C PHE A 125 2.34 12.01 7.96
N ALA A 126 3.54 12.54 7.75
CA ALA A 126 4.67 11.79 7.21
C ALA A 126 5.07 10.60 8.10
N LEU A 127 5.13 10.82 9.42
CA LEU A 127 5.43 9.77 10.40
C LEU A 127 4.32 8.73 10.47
N ALA A 128 3.06 9.16 10.52
CA ALA A 128 1.90 8.26 10.48
C ALA A 128 1.85 7.44 9.20
N SER A 129 2.21 8.04 8.06
CA SER A 129 2.25 7.39 6.75
C SER A 129 3.29 6.28 6.67
N PHE A 130 4.44 6.48 7.31
CA PHE A 130 5.44 5.43 7.47
C PHE A 130 4.95 4.35 8.45
N ALA A 131 4.48 4.77 9.63
CA ALA A 131 4.03 3.87 10.69
C ALA A 131 2.83 3.00 10.30
N ALA A 132 1.90 3.51 9.49
CA ALA A 132 0.72 2.77 9.03
C ALA A 132 1.07 1.68 8.01
N ARG A 133 2.18 1.83 7.27
CA ARG A 133 2.54 0.92 6.17
C ARG A 133 3.51 -0.17 6.58
N VAL A 134 4.49 0.15 7.43
CA VAL A 134 5.53 -0.80 7.85
C VAL A 134 4.93 -2.11 8.38
N PRO A 135 3.92 -2.10 9.28
CA PRO A 135 3.34 -3.34 9.81
C PRO A 135 2.81 -4.26 8.71
N ARG A 136 1.97 -3.73 7.81
CA ARG A 136 1.40 -4.49 6.69
C ARG A 136 2.48 -5.04 5.78
N PHE A 137 3.42 -4.19 5.34
CA PHE A 137 4.49 -4.61 4.44
C PHE A 137 5.41 -5.65 5.07
N LEU A 138 5.70 -5.55 6.37
CA LEU A 138 6.45 -6.57 7.09
C LEU A 138 5.67 -7.88 7.24
N ILE A 139 4.39 -7.81 7.60
CA ILE A 139 3.53 -9.01 7.72
C ILE A 139 3.47 -9.76 6.39
N ILE A 140 3.18 -9.06 5.29
CA ILE A 140 3.12 -9.68 3.97
C ILE A 140 4.50 -10.18 3.53
N GLY A 141 5.55 -9.38 3.67
CA GLY A 141 6.91 -9.75 3.26
C GLY A 141 7.45 -10.96 4.04
N ILE A 142 7.40 -10.92 5.37
CA ILE A 142 7.90 -12.01 6.24
C ILE A 142 6.99 -13.23 6.12
N GLY A 143 5.66 -13.05 6.14
CA GLY A 143 4.69 -14.13 5.96
C GLY A 143 4.90 -14.87 4.65
N THR A 144 5.10 -14.13 3.54
CA THR A 144 5.41 -14.73 2.24
C THR A 144 6.77 -15.44 2.26
N ALA A 145 7.79 -14.88 2.91
CA ALA A 145 9.09 -15.54 3.02
C ALA A 145 8.99 -16.89 3.76
N ILE A 146 8.22 -16.93 4.86
CA ILE A 146 7.98 -18.16 5.64
C ILE A 146 7.19 -19.16 4.80
N ALA A 147 6.07 -18.75 4.20
CA ALA A 147 5.26 -19.60 3.33
C ALA A 147 6.08 -20.14 2.15
N GLY A 148 6.87 -19.28 1.50
CA GLY A 148 7.77 -19.63 0.42
C GLY A 148 8.89 -20.58 0.85
N ARG A 149 9.35 -20.54 2.09
CA ARG A 149 10.33 -21.50 2.64
C ARG A 149 9.69 -22.85 2.94
N ILE A 150 8.48 -22.88 3.47
CA ILE A 150 7.70 -24.10 3.71
C ILE A 150 7.37 -24.78 2.38
N ALA A 151 6.85 -24.02 1.42
CA ALA A 151 6.53 -24.50 0.07
C ALA A 151 7.74 -25.03 -0.70
N ALA A 152 8.96 -24.58 -0.36
CA ALA A 152 10.20 -25.05 -1.00
C ALA A 152 10.47 -26.54 -0.74
N ARG A 153 9.77 -27.16 0.22
CA ARG A 153 9.82 -28.61 0.46
C ARG A 153 9.18 -29.42 -0.67
N TRP A 154 8.25 -28.82 -1.41
CA TRP A 154 7.46 -29.50 -2.45
C TRP A 154 7.56 -28.83 -3.82
N LEU A 155 7.88 -27.54 -3.86
CA LEU A 155 7.87 -26.72 -5.07
C LEU A 155 9.25 -26.15 -5.39
N SER A 156 9.61 -26.19 -6.67
CA SER A 156 10.74 -25.43 -7.20
C SER A 156 10.54 -23.93 -7.02
N LEU A 157 11.60 -23.12 -7.19
CA LEU A 157 11.45 -21.66 -7.17
C LEU A 157 10.41 -21.17 -8.20
N ARG A 158 10.41 -21.76 -9.41
CA ARG A 158 9.41 -21.42 -10.44
C ARG A 158 7.99 -21.76 -9.97
N GLY A 159 7.80 -22.94 -9.36
CA GLY A 159 6.50 -23.34 -8.80
C GLY A 159 6.02 -22.39 -7.71
N ARG A 160 6.91 -21.98 -6.79
CA ARG A 160 6.57 -21.01 -5.73
C ARG A 160 6.20 -19.64 -6.28
N LEU A 161 6.92 -19.16 -7.29
CA LEU A 161 6.60 -17.89 -7.96
C LEU A 161 5.31 -17.98 -8.77
N ALA A 162 5.01 -19.13 -9.38
CA ALA A 162 3.74 -19.35 -10.07
C ALA A 162 2.56 -19.34 -9.08
N VAL A 163 2.70 -20.00 -7.92
CA VAL A 163 1.71 -19.93 -6.84
C VAL A 163 1.53 -18.50 -6.35
N LEU A 164 2.61 -17.77 -6.10
CA LEU A 164 2.52 -16.35 -5.70
C LEU A 164 1.78 -15.51 -6.74
N GLY A 165 2.13 -15.67 -8.02
CA GLY A 165 1.47 -14.96 -9.12
C GLY A 165 -0.02 -15.29 -9.22
N LEU A 166 -0.38 -16.58 -9.08
CA LEU A 166 -1.77 -17.03 -9.06
C LEU A 166 -2.53 -16.45 -7.84
N SER A 167 -1.91 -16.44 -6.65
CA SER A 167 -2.52 -15.86 -5.45
C SER A 167 -2.85 -14.38 -5.64
N TRP A 168 -1.92 -13.60 -6.21
CA TRP A 168 -2.18 -12.18 -6.53
C TRP A 168 -3.24 -12.01 -7.62
N ALA A 169 -3.20 -12.83 -8.68
CA ALA A 169 -4.21 -12.78 -9.73
C ALA A 169 -5.62 -13.08 -9.18
N LEU A 170 -5.76 -14.10 -8.35
CA LEU A 170 -7.03 -14.43 -7.67
C LEU A 170 -7.46 -13.31 -6.72
N PHE A 171 -6.54 -12.75 -5.93
CA PHE A 171 -6.82 -11.63 -5.03
C PHE A 171 -7.37 -10.43 -5.80
N TYR A 172 -6.72 -9.99 -6.88
CA TYR A 172 -7.20 -8.85 -7.66
C TYR A 172 -8.47 -9.14 -8.44
N THR A 173 -8.64 -10.36 -8.95
CA THR A 173 -9.89 -10.77 -9.61
C THR A 173 -11.06 -10.68 -8.63
N TRP A 174 -10.88 -11.19 -7.42
CA TRP A 174 -11.87 -11.08 -6.36
C TRP A 174 -12.09 -9.63 -5.93
N TYR A 175 -11.02 -8.89 -5.65
CA TYR A 175 -11.05 -7.50 -5.19
C TYR A 175 -11.83 -6.60 -6.15
N PHE A 176 -11.53 -6.66 -7.45
CA PHE A 176 -12.24 -5.86 -8.47
C PHE A 176 -13.65 -6.37 -8.78
N ALA A 177 -13.96 -7.64 -8.49
CA ALA A 177 -15.32 -8.16 -8.61
C ALA A 177 -16.23 -7.75 -7.43
N THR A 178 -15.65 -7.46 -6.26
CA THR A 178 -16.40 -7.11 -5.05
C THR A 178 -16.42 -5.63 -4.72
N MET A 179 -15.39 -4.89 -5.12
CA MET A 179 -15.31 -3.46 -4.84
C MET A 179 -16.17 -2.66 -5.83
N PRO A 180 -16.73 -1.50 -5.40
CA PRO A 180 -17.46 -0.60 -6.28
C PRO A 180 -16.59 -0.21 -7.49
N GLY A 181 -17.21 -0.13 -8.66
CA GLY A 181 -16.59 0.30 -9.91
C GLY A 181 -17.10 1.65 -10.36
#